data_AF-A0A4U7AKX9-F1
#
_entry.id   AF-A0A4U7AKX9-F1
#
_cell.length_a   1.000
_cell.length_b   1.000
_cell.length_c   1.000
_cell.angle_alpha   90.00
_cell.angle_beta   90.00
_cell.angle_gamma   90.00
#
_symmetry.space_group_name_H-M   'P 1'
#
loop_
_entity.id
_entity.type
_entity.pdbx_description
1 polymer ?
#
loop_
_entity_poly.entity_id
_entity_poly.type
_entity_poly.pdbx_seq_one_letter_code
_entity_poly.pdbx_strand_id
1 'polypeptide(L)'
;MKDWSRSTSGHSSRDPQGQHRVPAFVSLIPYIRRLIVTGFDTEGILHGFFGDAWQTGITPLRECERRNYLFAAKSAGWGNCKNQYDLNEEESVPFMQPLKDVTSEELEAAEKGWSSWLALEDWMVGPRAPRDNRARGRGVRFGGNSDGVDGVH
;
A
#
# COMPACT_ATOMS: atom_id res chain seq x y z
N MET A 1 7.45 77.88 -24.01
CA MET A 1 7.80 76.51 -23.62
C MET A 1 7.34 76.30 -22.18
N LYS A 2 6.30 75.49 -21.99
CA LYS A 2 5.71 75.12 -20.70
C LYS A 2 6.17 73.72 -20.31
N ASP A 3 6.19 73.50 -19.00
CA ASP A 3 6.64 72.35 -18.21
C ASP A 3 5.98 71.01 -18.56
N TRP A 4 6.59 69.92 -18.05
CA TRP A 4 5.98 68.94 -17.13
C TRP A 4 6.31 67.47 -17.43
N SER A 5 6.83 66.83 -16.38
CA SER A 5 6.66 65.43 -15.95
C SER A 5 7.66 64.33 -16.26
N ARG A 6 8.29 63.92 -15.16
CA ARG A 6 8.76 62.58 -14.80
C ARG A 6 7.59 61.59 -14.80
N SER A 7 7.67 60.53 -15.61
CA SER A 7 6.84 59.33 -15.45
C SER A 7 7.61 58.26 -14.69
N THR A 8 7.14 57.97 -13.48
CA THR A 8 7.52 56.78 -12.71
C THR A 8 6.61 55.62 -13.10
N SER A 9 7.12 54.64 -13.84
CA SER A 9 6.47 53.34 -14.00
C SER A 9 7.22 52.32 -13.16
N GLY A 10 6.58 51.90 -12.07
CA GLY A 10 7.13 51.04 -11.05
C GLY A 10 7.43 49.63 -11.57
N HIS A 11 8.63 49.14 -11.28
CA HIS A 11 8.84 47.73 -11.09
C HIS A 11 8.48 47.43 -9.63
N SER A 12 7.22 47.03 -9.40
CA SER A 12 6.89 46.26 -8.20
C SER A 12 7.60 44.92 -8.35
N SER A 13 8.74 44.77 -7.69
CA SER A 13 9.28 43.47 -7.33
C SER A 13 8.21 42.76 -6.51
N ARG A 14 7.40 41.92 -7.16
CA ARG A 14 6.62 40.92 -6.45
C ARG A 14 7.63 39.91 -5.91
N ASP A 15 8.13 40.18 -4.71
CA ASP A 15 8.59 39.10 -3.85
C ASP A 15 7.41 38.12 -3.71
N PRO A 16 7.56 36.82 -4.04
CA PRO A 16 6.62 35.83 -3.57
C PRO A 16 6.88 35.63 -2.07
N GLN A 17 6.48 36.60 -1.26
CA GLN A 17 6.38 36.42 0.18
C GLN A 17 5.33 35.34 0.46
N GLY A 18 5.76 34.27 1.11
CA GLY A 18 4.86 33.37 1.84
C GLY A 18 4.38 32.13 1.08
N GLN A 19 5.26 31.44 0.35
CA GLN A 19 5.05 29.99 0.25
C GLN A 19 5.27 29.41 1.64
N HIS A 20 4.16 29.25 2.39
CA HIS A 20 4.10 28.36 3.54
C HIS A 20 4.68 27.02 3.08
N ARG A 21 5.93 26.75 3.45
CA ARG A 21 6.57 25.46 3.22
C ARG A 21 5.75 24.48 4.05
N VAL A 22 4.80 23.79 3.40
CA VAL A 22 4.07 22.69 4.03
C VAL A 22 5.12 21.79 4.66
N PRO A 23 5.03 21.49 5.97
CA PRO A 23 6.00 20.63 6.60
C PRO A 23 6.00 19.31 5.83
N ALA A 24 7.18 18.91 5.33
CA ALA A 24 7.34 17.64 4.65
C ALA A 24 6.99 16.55 5.66
N PHE A 25 5.88 15.84 5.43
CA PHE A 25 5.51 14.71 6.26
C PHE A 25 6.50 13.57 5.99
N VAL A 26 7.25 13.17 7.00
CA VAL A 26 8.17 12.04 6.94
C VAL A 26 7.48 10.83 7.56
N SER A 27 7.31 9.77 6.77
CA SER A 27 6.78 8.51 7.27
C SER A 27 7.86 7.71 8.00
N LEU A 28 7.54 7.17 9.18
CA LEU A 28 8.41 6.24 9.90
C LEU A 28 8.40 4.82 9.32
N ILE A 29 7.42 4.49 8.47
CA ILE A 29 7.24 3.13 7.93
C ILE A 29 8.50 2.59 7.24
N PRO A 30 9.17 3.34 6.33
CA PRO A 30 10.39 2.87 5.69
C PRO A 30 11.51 2.59 6.69
N TYR A 31 11.57 3.33 7.80
CA TYR A 31 12.60 3.15 8.81
C TYR A 31 12.33 1.89 9.66
N ILE A 32 11.09 1.71 10.13
CA ILE A 32 10.68 0.52 10.90
C ILE A 32 10.85 -0.76 10.06
N ARG A 33 10.49 -0.74 8.77
CA ARG A 33 10.70 -1.86 7.84
C ARG A 33 12.16 -2.31 7.80
N ARG A 34 13.09 -1.36 7.73
CA ARG A 34 14.53 -1.65 7.71
C ARG A 34 15.00 -2.24 9.02
N LEU A 35 14.59 -1.69 10.16
CA LEU A 35 14.93 -2.24 11.48
C LEU A 35 14.47 -3.70 11.60
N ILE A 36 13.25 -4.01 11.17
CA ILE A 36 12.71 -5.37 11.26
C ILE A 36 13.45 -6.34 10.33
N VAL A 37 13.60 -6.01 9.05
CA VAL A 37 14.20 -6.94 8.08
C VAL A 37 15.67 -7.23 8.37
N THR A 38 16.36 -6.24 8.97
CA THR A 38 17.75 -6.35 9.42
C THR A 38 17.87 -6.79 10.88
N GLY A 39 16.78 -7.16 11.56
CA GLY A 39 16.76 -7.70 12.93
C GLY A 39 17.27 -6.76 14.02
N PHE A 40 17.12 -5.46 13.82
CA PHE A 40 17.43 -4.37 14.75
C PHE A 40 16.18 -3.79 15.43
N ASP A 41 15.06 -4.50 15.42
CA ASP A 41 13.82 -4.11 16.09
C ASP A 41 13.74 -4.65 17.54
N THR A 42 14.88 -4.83 18.21
CA THR A 42 14.96 -5.27 19.61
C THR A 42 14.61 -4.14 20.56
N GLU A 43 14.10 -4.47 21.74
CA GLU A 43 13.68 -3.46 22.73
C GLU A 43 14.77 -2.44 23.05
N GLY A 44 16.02 -2.88 23.23
CA GLY A 44 17.14 -2.00 23.54
C GLY A 44 17.48 -1.03 22.40
N ILE A 45 17.39 -1.47 21.14
CA ILE A 45 17.64 -0.60 19.98
C ILE A 45 16.49 0.39 19.80
N LEU A 46 15.26 -0.07 19.94
CA LEU A 46 14.09 0.79 19.82
C LEU A 46 14.04 1.83 20.93
N HIS A 47 14.36 1.44 22.16
CA HIS A 47 14.53 2.36 23.27
C HIS A 47 15.63 3.39 23.00
N GLY A 48 16.79 2.95 22.49
CA GLY A 48 17.89 3.85 22.15
C GLY A 48 17.56 4.86 21.04
N PHE A 49 16.75 4.48 20.05
CA PHE A 49 16.37 5.38 18.94
C PHE A 49 15.15 6.25 19.22
N PHE A 50 14.16 5.74 19.97
CA PHE A 50 12.85 6.40 20.13
C PHE A 50 12.58 6.87 21.57
N GLY A 51 13.45 6.56 22.52
CA GLY A 51 13.35 6.96 23.93
C GLY A 51 12.38 6.11 24.75
N ASP A 52 12.12 6.54 25.99
CA ASP A 52 11.36 5.78 27.00
C ASP A 52 9.92 5.47 26.60
N ALA A 53 9.31 6.29 25.74
CA ALA A 53 7.91 6.17 25.33
C ALA A 53 7.74 5.40 24.01
N TRP A 54 8.78 4.72 23.52
CA TRP A 54 8.73 4.02 22.23
C TRP A 54 7.61 2.98 22.16
N GLN A 55 7.31 2.32 23.29
CA GLN A 55 6.28 1.29 23.34
C GLN A 55 4.90 1.85 23.02
N THR A 56 4.58 3.04 23.52
CA THR A 56 3.28 3.68 23.23
C THR A 56 3.25 4.29 21.84
N GLY A 57 4.41 4.70 21.31
CA GLY A 57 4.52 5.38 20.02
C GLY A 57 4.55 4.43 18.81
N ILE A 58 5.56 3.56 18.73
CA ILE A 58 5.88 2.82 17.50
C ILE A 58 5.52 1.33 17.54
N THR A 59 5.15 0.77 18.70
CA THR A 59 4.79 -0.65 18.81
C THR A 59 3.75 -1.10 17.80
N PRO A 60 2.65 -0.35 17.53
CA PRO A 60 1.67 -0.78 16.54
C PRO A 60 2.29 -0.91 15.13
N LEU A 61 3.21 -0.01 14.77
CA LEU A 61 3.93 -0.06 13.49
C LEU A 61 4.89 -1.24 13.45
N ARG A 62 5.63 -1.48 14.53
CA ARG A 62 6.57 -2.59 14.68
C ARG A 62 5.85 -3.93 14.54
N GLU A 63 4.81 -4.16 15.34
CA GLU A 63 4.06 -5.43 15.35
C GLU A 63 3.37 -5.70 14.01
N CYS A 64 2.77 -4.67 13.41
CA CYS A 64 2.18 -4.78 12.08
C CYS A 64 3.21 -5.23 11.05
N GLU A 65 4.38 -4.59 11.05
CA GLU A 65 5.41 -4.89 10.07
C GLU A 65 6.12 -6.23 10.34
N ARG A 66 6.26 -6.67 11.59
CA ARG A 66 6.76 -8.03 11.92
C ARG A 66 5.83 -9.12 11.36
N ARG A 67 4.51 -8.95 11.47
CA ARG A 67 3.53 -9.86 10.85
C ARG A 67 3.64 -9.85 9.32
N ASN A 68 3.74 -8.66 8.71
CA ASN A 68 3.94 -8.53 7.27
C ASN A 68 5.20 -9.25 6.80
N TYR A 69 6.28 -9.16 7.58
CA TYR A 69 7.53 -9.81 7.26
C TYR A 69 7.45 -11.33 7.32
N LEU A 70 6.75 -11.88 8.32
CA LEU A 70 6.44 -13.31 8.38
C LEU A 70 5.64 -13.78 7.14
N PHE A 71 4.67 -12.98 6.69
CA PHE A 71 3.90 -13.29 5.47
C PHE A 71 4.75 -13.26 4.22
N ALA A 72 5.55 -12.22 4.05
CA ALA A 72 6.46 -12.08 2.92
C ALA A 72 7.43 -13.26 2.84
N ALA A 73 8.06 -13.62 3.97
CA ALA A 73 9.00 -14.74 4.05
C ALA A 73 8.33 -16.09 3.75
N LYS A 74 7.08 -16.30 4.20
CA LYS A 74 6.33 -17.54 3.97
C LYS A 74 5.84 -17.70 2.53
N SER A 75 5.45 -16.62 1.87
CA SER A 75 4.68 -16.66 0.62
C SER A 75 5.47 -17.12 -0.62
N ALA A 76 6.72 -16.66 -0.79
CA ALA A 76 7.43 -16.81 -2.07
C ALA A 76 8.96 -16.98 -1.92
N GLY A 77 9.42 -17.33 -0.71
CA GLY A 77 10.82 -17.52 -0.39
C GLY A 77 11.64 -16.22 -0.25
N TRP A 78 12.90 -16.36 0.12
CA TRP A 78 13.77 -15.26 0.57
C TRP A 78 14.08 -14.21 -0.51
N GLY A 79 14.26 -14.62 -1.77
CA GLY A 79 14.56 -13.68 -2.86
C GLY A 79 13.40 -12.73 -3.16
N ASN A 80 12.17 -13.25 -3.24
CA ASN A 80 10.98 -12.43 -3.43
C ASN A 80 10.70 -11.57 -2.19
N CYS A 81 10.90 -12.12 -0.99
CA CYS A 81 10.82 -11.35 0.24
C CYS A 81 11.79 -10.16 0.22
N LYS A 82 13.05 -10.34 -0.22
CA LYS A 82 14.01 -9.23 -0.36
C LYS A 82 13.50 -8.12 -1.26
N ASN A 83 12.97 -8.48 -2.43
CA ASN A 83 12.45 -7.49 -3.37
C ASN A 83 11.28 -6.68 -2.81
N GLN A 84 10.50 -7.22 -1.86
CA GLN A 84 9.42 -6.49 -1.19
C GLN A 84 9.92 -5.51 -0.12
N TYR A 85 11.15 -5.69 0.36
CA TYR A 85 11.77 -4.86 1.40
C TYR A 85 12.81 -3.87 0.87
N ASP A 86 13.30 -4.07 -0.36
CA ASP A 86 14.05 -3.07 -1.10
C ASP A 86 13.09 -1.98 -1.61
N LEU A 87 13.20 -0.75 -1.10
CA LEU A 87 12.28 0.35 -1.43
C LEU A 87 12.56 0.95 -2.82
N ASN A 88 13.84 1.22 -3.11
CA ASN A 88 14.38 1.65 -4.40
C ASN A 88 15.87 1.30 -4.46
N GLU A 89 16.52 1.55 -5.60
CA GLU A 89 17.94 1.23 -5.81
C GLU A 89 18.88 1.90 -4.79
N GLU A 90 18.52 3.09 -4.31
CA GLU A 90 19.30 3.89 -3.36
C GLU A 90 18.98 3.54 -1.89
N GLU A 91 17.81 2.94 -1.66
CA GLU A 91 17.22 2.66 -0.35
C GLU A 91 16.98 1.16 -0.11
N SER A 92 17.88 0.33 -0.63
CA SER A 92 17.87 -1.12 -0.45
C SER A 92 18.40 -1.54 0.92
N VAL A 93 18.03 -2.75 1.37
CA VAL A 93 18.57 -3.32 2.61
C VAL A 93 19.79 -4.18 2.30
N PRO A 94 20.88 -4.06 3.10
CA PRO A 94 22.15 -4.72 2.79
C PRO A 94 22.07 -6.24 2.93
N PHE A 95 21.22 -6.72 3.84
CA PHE A 95 20.93 -8.13 4.07
C PHE A 95 19.56 -8.25 4.74
N MET A 96 19.06 -9.48 4.80
CA MET A 96 17.87 -9.84 5.56
C MET A 96 18.20 -10.96 6.53
N GLN A 97 17.49 -11.00 7.65
CA GLN A 97 17.60 -12.09 8.60
C GLN A 97 16.23 -12.57 9.07
N PRO A 98 16.10 -13.85 9.48
CA PRO A 98 14.91 -14.31 10.18
C PRO A 98 14.60 -13.43 11.40
N LEU A 99 13.31 -13.24 11.70
CA LEU A 99 12.90 -12.50 12.89
C LEU A 99 13.46 -13.16 14.14
N LYS A 100 13.97 -12.31 15.04
CA LYS A 100 14.40 -12.70 16.38
C LYS A 100 13.24 -12.60 17.37
N ASP A 101 13.33 -13.43 18.39
CA ASP A 101 12.46 -13.40 19.58
C ASP A 101 10.97 -13.42 19.23
N VAL A 102 10.59 -14.17 18.18
CA VAL A 102 9.19 -14.31 17.79
C VAL A 102 8.48 -15.17 18.84
N THR A 103 7.44 -14.61 19.45
CA THR A 103 6.63 -15.36 20.43
C THR A 103 5.70 -16.34 19.71
N SER A 104 5.27 -17.39 20.41
CA SER A 104 4.27 -18.31 19.87
C SER A 104 2.97 -17.60 19.52
N GLU A 105 2.55 -16.64 20.36
CA GLU A 105 1.37 -15.81 20.12
C GLU A 105 1.50 -14.98 18.83
N GLU A 106 2.68 -14.41 18.56
CA GLU A 106 2.92 -13.65 17.33
C GLU A 106 2.86 -14.56 16.09
N LEU A 107 3.45 -15.76 16.17
CA LEU A 107 3.35 -16.76 15.11
C LEU A 107 1.90 -17.19 14.88
N GLU A 108 1.14 -17.51 15.92
CA GLU A 108 -0.27 -17.91 15.81
C GLU A 108 -1.15 -16.80 15.22
N ALA A 109 -0.93 -15.55 15.67
CA ALA A 109 -1.64 -14.39 15.15
C ALA A 109 -1.34 -14.15 13.67
N ALA A 110 -0.07 -14.28 13.28
CA ALA A 110 0.32 -14.23 11.88
C ALA A 110 -0.36 -15.38 11.11
N GLU A 111 -0.21 -16.63 11.53
CA GLU A 111 -0.77 -17.81 10.86
C GLU A 111 -2.28 -17.74 10.68
N LYS A 112 -3.01 -17.23 11.68
CA LYS A 112 -4.45 -16.99 11.57
C LYS A 112 -4.78 -15.93 10.52
N GLY A 113 -4.05 -14.81 10.50
CA GLY A 113 -4.20 -13.76 9.50
C GLY A 113 -3.90 -14.26 8.08
N TRP A 114 -2.81 -15.01 7.92
CA TRP A 114 -2.42 -15.65 6.66
C TRP A 114 -3.49 -16.62 6.16
N SER A 115 -3.96 -17.52 7.03
CA SER A 115 -4.99 -18.51 6.70
C SER A 115 -6.31 -17.83 6.30
N SER A 116 -6.72 -16.78 7.02
CA SER A 116 -7.91 -16.02 6.67
C SER A 116 -7.77 -15.30 5.32
N TRP A 117 -6.58 -14.80 5.00
CA TRP A 117 -6.34 -14.10 3.73
C TRP A 117 -6.36 -15.05 2.54
N LEU A 118 -5.70 -16.21 2.65
CA LEU A 118 -5.79 -17.27 1.62
C LEU A 118 -7.23 -17.79 1.46
N ALA A 119 -8.00 -17.86 2.54
CA ALA A 119 -9.42 -18.22 2.46
C ALA A 119 -10.26 -17.20 1.65
N LEU A 120 -9.80 -15.94 1.50
CA LEU A 120 -10.46 -14.97 0.61
C LEU A 120 -10.18 -15.26 -0.87
N GLU A 121 -9.04 -15.87 -1.20
CA GLU A 121 -8.74 -16.30 -2.57
C GLU A 121 -9.75 -17.38 -3.02
N ASP A 122 -10.13 -18.28 -2.10
CA ASP A 122 -11.15 -19.31 -2.33
C ASP A 122 -12.55 -18.72 -2.61
N TRP A 123 -12.85 -17.50 -2.10
CA TRP A 123 -14.10 -16.80 -2.42
C TRP A 123 -14.18 -16.28 -3.87
N MET A 124 -13.04 -16.14 -4.57
CA MET A 124 -13.01 -15.73 -5.98
C MET A 124 -13.22 -16.90 -6.95
N VAL A 125 -13.24 -18.15 -6.46
CA VAL A 125 -13.37 -19.36 -7.30
C VAL A 125 -14.67 -20.14 -7.01
N GLY A 126 -15.41 -19.79 -5.94
CA GLY A 126 -16.65 -20.47 -5.53
C GLY A 126 -17.97 -19.89 -6.08
N PRO A 127 -19.13 -20.55 -5.82
CA PRO A 127 -20.46 -20.15 -6.31
C PRO A 127 -20.95 -18.73 -5.93
N ARG A 128 -20.20 -18.00 -5.09
CA ARG A 128 -20.49 -16.65 -4.61
C ARG A 128 -19.71 -15.55 -5.36
N ALA A 129 -18.97 -15.89 -6.42
CA ALA A 129 -18.31 -14.89 -7.26
C ALA A 129 -19.34 -13.86 -7.79
N PRO A 130 -19.08 -12.54 -7.72
CA PRO A 130 -19.96 -11.54 -8.30
C PRO A 130 -20.18 -11.83 -9.79
N ARG A 131 -21.40 -12.21 -10.16
CA ARG A 131 -21.76 -12.43 -11.56
C ARG A 131 -21.60 -11.11 -12.30
N ASP A 132 -20.72 -11.09 -13.29
CA ASP A 132 -20.45 -9.91 -14.12
C ASP A 132 -21.77 -9.45 -14.77
N ASN A 133 -22.28 -8.28 -14.35
CA ASN A 133 -23.58 -7.75 -14.77
C ASN A 133 -23.52 -7.08 -16.16
N ARG A 134 -22.53 -7.44 -16.99
CA ARG A 134 -22.33 -6.92 -18.35
C ARG A 134 -23.12 -7.66 -19.44
N ALA A 135 -24.12 -8.46 -19.07
CA ALA A 135 -25.05 -9.08 -20.01
C ALA A 135 -26.40 -8.35 -20.13
N ARG A 136 -26.46 -7.04 -19.82
CA ARG A 136 -27.63 -6.19 -20.10
C ARG A 136 -27.29 -5.18 -21.18
N GLY A 137 -27.41 -5.56 -22.45
CA GLY A 137 -27.09 -4.62 -23.52
C GLY A 137 -27.23 -5.05 -24.98
N ARG A 138 -28.12 -5.99 -25.35
CA ARG A 138 -28.69 -6.09 -26.70
C ARG A 138 -30.08 -6.71 -26.52
N GLY A 139 -31.17 -5.97 -26.63
CA GLY A 139 -31.52 -5.15 -27.79
C GLY A 139 -32.56 -5.93 -28.57
N VAL A 140 -33.81 -5.75 -28.16
CA VAL A 140 -35.06 -6.25 -28.76
C VAL A 140 -35.04 -6.10 -30.29
N ARG A 141 -35.47 -7.14 -31.02
CA ARG A 141 -36.17 -6.97 -32.30
C ARG A 141 -37.39 -7.88 -32.38
N PHE A 142 -38.54 -7.22 -32.27
CA PHE A 142 -39.83 -7.65 -32.80
C PHE A 142 -39.75 -7.86 -34.32
N GLY A 143 -40.50 -8.83 -34.83
CA GLY A 143 -41.12 -8.76 -36.16
C GLY A 143 -40.96 -10.00 -37.03
N GLY A 144 -42.09 -10.58 -37.45
CA GLY A 144 -42.19 -11.24 -38.76
C GLY A 144 -42.92 -12.57 -38.79
N ASN A 145 -44.24 -12.52 -38.91
CA ASN A 145 -45.16 -13.61 -39.21
C ASN A 145 -44.95 -14.18 -40.63
N SER A 146 -45.12 -15.50 -40.85
CA SER A 146 -45.89 -16.06 -41.98
C SER A 146 -45.92 -17.59 -41.99
N ASP A 147 -47.10 -18.09 -42.34
CA ASP A 147 -47.59 -19.46 -42.41
C ASP A 147 -46.82 -20.40 -43.36
N GLY A 148 -46.98 -21.71 -43.12
CA GLY A 148 -46.55 -22.75 -44.05
C GLY A 148 -47.00 -24.15 -43.61
N VAL A 149 -48.25 -24.48 -43.94
CA VAL A 149 -48.81 -25.85 -43.99
C VAL A 149 -48.02 -26.71 -44.99
N ASP A 150 -47.69 -27.96 -44.62
CA ASP A 150 -48.00 -29.21 -45.36
C ASP A 150 -47.08 -30.40 -44.97
N GLY A 151 -47.71 -31.57 -44.75
CA GLY A 151 -47.28 -32.79 -45.44
C GLY A 151 -46.57 -33.94 -44.69
N VAL A 152 -47.37 -34.96 -44.32
CA VAL A 152 -47.14 -36.43 -44.47
C VAL A 152 -45.94 -37.12 -43.77
N HIS A 153 -46.23 -37.95 -42.77
CA HIS A 153 -46.14 -39.42 -42.88
C HIS A 153 -46.98 -40.15 -41.82
#